data_AF-A0A1F9Z777-F1
#
_entry.id   AF-A0A1F9Z777-F1
#
_cell.length_a   1.000
_cell.length_b   1.000
_cell.length_c   1.000
_cell.angle_alpha   90.00
_cell.angle_beta   90.00
_cell.angle_gamma   90.00
#
_symmetry.space_group_name_H-M   'P 1'
#
loop_
_entity.id
_entity.type
_entity.pdbx_description
1 polymer ?
#
loop_
_entity_poly.entity_id
_entity_poly.type
_entity_poly.pdbx_seq_one_letter_code
_entity_poly.pdbx_strand_id
1 'polypeptide(L)'
;MLNGFRRALRGRSPPRAGRRRSAICALDSGTRALRRRDLEAARSAFEAAAKADPDCAPAWNNLGVVLDRARSPEDALNAFNRALKLCPSFVDAWCNKGVVLLRLGRDDRAAECFDTALGLDPHSPLALMNLGVLRARQDDPIGAMDLFERSLKEDPAYAPSWVNLGSALLELGDIERALQCYNTALRRRPEYAEAWLQKGRALLESGKPGDARFCFERALQARPSLSDAKAALAALPEAGS
;
A
#
# COMPACT_ATOMS: atom_id res chain seq x y z
N MET A 1 3.20 -12.40 0.22
CA MET A 1 2.72 -12.59 1.61
C MET A 1 3.29 -13.81 2.35
N LEU A 2 3.83 -14.85 1.71
CA LEU A 2 4.36 -16.05 2.42
C LEU A 2 5.90 -16.16 2.49
N ASN A 3 6.67 -15.35 1.74
CA ASN A 3 8.13 -15.50 1.70
C ASN A 3 8.84 -14.97 2.96
N GLY A 4 8.32 -13.93 3.62
CA GLY A 4 8.85 -13.43 4.90
C GLY A 4 8.73 -14.44 6.06
N PHE A 5 7.76 -15.36 5.98
CA PHE A 5 7.46 -16.37 7.01
C PHE A 5 8.62 -17.36 7.22
N ARG A 6 9.28 -17.79 6.12
CA ARG A 6 10.37 -18.79 6.19
C ARG A 6 11.70 -18.22 6.70
N ARG A 7 11.94 -16.92 6.51
CA ARG A 7 13.17 -16.24 6.99
C ARG A 7 13.09 -15.87 8.47
N ALA A 8 11.92 -15.48 8.98
CA ALA A 8 11.75 -15.03 10.36
C ALA A 8 11.81 -16.13 11.45
N LEU A 9 11.77 -17.41 11.09
CA LEU A 9 11.72 -18.53 12.03
C LEU A 9 13.09 -19.12 12.41
N ARG A 10 14.20 -18.64 11.84
CA ARG A 10 15.55 -19.12 12.18
C ARG A 10 16.05 -18.40 13.42
N GLY A 11 15.96 -19.03 14.59
CA GLY A 11 16.82 -18.67 15.73
C GLY A 11 16.21 -18.57 17.13
N ARG A 12 14.97 -19.04 17.40
CA ARG A 12 14.44 -18.98 18.79
C ARG A 12 13.66 -20.23 19.21
N SER A 13 13.75 -20.52 20.51
CA SER A 13 13.09 -21.63 21.20
C SER A 13 11.61 -21.71 20.84
N PRO A 14 11.08 -22.90 20.53
CA PRO A 14 9.70 -23.03 20.11
C PRO A 14 8.74 -22.78 21.30
N PRO A 15 7.78 -21.83 21.21
CA PRO A 15 6.68 -21.79 22.14
C PRO A 15 5.95 -23.14 22.21
N ARG A 16 5.39 -23.44 23.38
CA ARG A 16 4.54 -24.64 23.60
C ARG A 16 3.59 -24.80 22.41
N ALA A 17 3.62 -25.97 21.76
CA ALA A 17 2.99 -26.21 20.46
C ALA A 17 1.53 -25.73 20.34
N GLY A 18 0.76 -25.74 21.44
CA GLY A 18 -0.61 -25.23 21.49
C GLY A 18 -0.75 -23.71 21.30
N ARG A 19 0.18 -22.90 21.85
CA ARG A 19 0.17 -21.44 21.70
C ARG A 19 0.40 -21.01 20.25
N ARG A 20 1.38 -21.65 19.59
CA ARG A 20 1.66 -21.43 18.16
C ARG A 20 0.47 -21.78 17.27
N ARG A 21 -0.19 -22.91 17.51
CA ARG A 21 -1.37 -23.32 16.74
C ARG A 21 -2.51 -22.31 16.89
N SER A 22 -2.78 -21.85 18.11
CA SER A 22 -3.82 -20.84 18.37
C SER A 22 -3.51 -19.51 17.66
N ALA A 23 -2.26 -19.04 17.70
CA ALA A 23 -1.85 -17.82 17.01
C ALA A 23 -1.98 -17.93 15.49
N ILE A 24 -1.63 -19.08 14.89
CA ILE A 24 -1.78 -19.33 13.46
C ILE A 24 -3.27 -19.31 13.06
N CYS A 25 -4.13 -20.00 13.80
CA CYS A 25 -5.57 -19.97 13.52
C CYS A 25 -6.15 -18.53 13.59
N ALA A 26 -5.71 -17.74 14.56
CA ALA A 26 -6.11 -16.35 14.70
C ALA A 26 -5.59 -15.47 13.55
N LEU A 27 -4.34 -15.65 13.10
CA LEU A 27 -3.80 -14.99 11.92
C LEU A 27 -4.60 -15.29 10.64
N ASP A 28 -4.96 -16.56 10.44
CA ASP A 28 -5.75 -16.98 9.29
C ASP A 28 -7.18 -16.42 9.34
N SER A 29 -7.76 -16.33 10.54
CA SER A 29 -9.04 -15.66 10.76
C SER A 29 -8.96 -14.17 10.41
N GLY A 30 -7.95 -13.46 10.90
CA GLY A 30 -7.77 -12.03 10.62
C GLY A 30 -7.52 -11.75 9.15
N THR A 31 -6.75 -12.61 8.48
CA THR A 31 -6.51 -12.52 7.03
C THR A 31 -7.80 -12.71 6.23
N ARG A 32 -8.67 -13.65 6.65
CA ARG A 32 -9.99 -13.84 6.03
C ARG A 32 -10.92 -12.66 6.27
N ALA A 33 -10.92 -12.08 7.47
CA ALA A 33 -11.69 -10.88 7.79
C ALA A 33 -11.25 -9.68 6.93
N LEU A 34 -9.94 -9.48 6.74
CA LEU A 34 -9.40 -8.47 5.83
C LEU A 34 -9.88 -8.63 4.38
N ARG A 35 -9.96 -9.87 3.88
CA ARG A 35 -10.50 -10.14 2.53
C ARG A 35 -11.98 -9.76 2.41
N ARG A 36 -12.73 -9.86 3.51
CA ARG A 36 -14.13 -9.42 3.60
C ARG A 36 -14.27 -7.92 3.89
N ARG A 37 -13.16 -7.19 4.02
CA ARG A 37 -13.10 -5.78 4.43
C ARG A 37 -13.70 -5.52 5.83
N ASP A 38 -13.77 -6.55 6.67
CA ASP A 38 -14.21 -6.44 8.05
C ASP A 38 -13.00 -6.09 8.93
N LEU A 39 -12.82 -4.79 9.19
CA LEU A 39 -11.67 -4.27 9.95
C LEU A 39 -11.77 -4.62 11.44
N GLU A 40 -12.96 -4.64 12.01
CA GLU A 40 -13.17 -4.96 13.43
C GLU A 40 -12.86 -6.44 13.71
N ALA A 41 -13.40 -7.35 12.90
CA ALA A 41 -13.07 -8.77 13.04
C ALA A 41 -11.59 -9.05 12.77
N ALA A 42 -10.99 -8.35 11.80
CA ALA A 42 -9.56 -8.47 11.52
C ALA A 42 -8.71 -8.00 12.71
N ARG A 43 -9.05 -6.86 13.31
CA ARG A 43 -8.37 -6.31 14.49
C ARG A 43 -8.43 -7.31 15.64
N SER A 44 -9.63 -7.75 16.01
CA SER A 44 -9.85 -8.70 17.10
C SER A 44 -9.05 -9.99 16.90
N ALA A 45 -9.02 -10.51 15.68
CA ALA A 45 -8.26 -11.71 15.36
C ALA A 45 -6.74 -11.52 15.46
N PHE A 46 -6.20 -10.38 15.02
CA PHE A 46 -4.76 -10.11 15.15
C PHE A 46 -4.34 -9.78 16.58
N GLU A 47 -5.18 -9.13 17.38
CA GLU A 47 -4.98 -8.96 18.82
C GLU A 47 -4.97 -10.32 19.53
N ALA A 48 -5.89 -11.22 19.18
CA ALA A 48 -5.91 -12.59 19.70
C ALA A 48 -4.65 -13.38 19.30
N ALA A 49 -4.17 -13.22 18.05
CA ALA A 49 -2.92 -13.84 17.60
C ALA A 49 -1.70 -13.34 18.39
N ALA A 50 -1.59 -12.02 18.57
CA ALA A 50 -0.52 -11.40 19.35
C ALA A 50 -0.58 -11.78 20.84
N LYS A 51 -1.78 -11.98 21.40
CA LYS A 51 -1.95 -12.47 22.77
C LYS A 51 -1.59 -13.95 22.92
N ALA A 52 -1.97 -14.79 21.95
CA ALA A 52 -1.69 -16.22 21.97
C ALA A 52 -0.18 -16.51 21.80
N ASP A 53 0.50 -15.74 20.97
CA ASP A 53 1.95 -15.80 20.79
C ASP A 53 2.55 -14.38 20.67
N PRO A 54 2.96 -13.78 21.81
CA PRO A 54 3.55 -12.43 21.85
C PRO A 54 4.87 -12.26 21.06
N ASP A 55 5.49 -13.36 20.64
CA ASP A 55 6.72 -13.39 19.84
C ASP A 55 6.44 -13.61 18.35
N CYS A 56 5.17 -13.64 17.94
CA CYS A 56 4.78 -13.75 16.54
C CYS A 56 4.85 -12.37 15.83
N ALA A 57 5.99 -12.06 15.21
CA ALA A 57 6.16 -10.80 14.46
C ALA A 57 5.08 -10.55 13.39
N PRO A 58 4.61 -11.54 12.61
CA PRO A 58 3.50 -11.34 11.67
C PRO A 58 2.19 -10.89 12.31
N ALA A 59 1.87 -11.33 13.53
CA ALA A 59 0.67 -10.91 14.24
C ALA A 59 0.72 -9.41 14.55
N TRP A 60 1.86 -8.94 15.06
CA TRP A 60 2.08 -7.52 15.34
C TRP A 60 2.08 -6.66 14.06
N ASN A 61 2.71 -7.11 12.98
CA ASN A 61 2.67 -6.40 11.71
C ASN A 61 1.23 -6.27 11.17
N ASN A 62 0.47 -7.36 11.16
CA ASN A 62 -0.89 -7.34 10.64
C ASN A 62 -1.83 -6.53 11.54
N LEU A 63 -1.64 -6.58 12.86
CA LEU A 63 -2.33 -5.69 13.79
C LEU A 63 -2.05 -4.22 13.46
N GLY A 64 -0.77 -3.87 13.23
CA GLY A 64 -0.39 -2.52 12.82
C GLY A 64 -1.10 -2.05 11.55
N VAL A 65 -1.19 -2.91 10.52
CA VAL A 65 -1.92 -2.60 9.28
C VAL A 65 -3.40 -2.32 9.54
N VAL A 66 -4.06 -3.07 10.43
CA VAL A 66 -5.48 -2.84 10.73
C VAL A 66 -5.70 -1.59 11.56
N LEU A 67 -4.85 -1.35 12.57
CA LEU A 67 -4.88 -0.13 13.39
C LEU A 67 -4.69 1.13 12.53
N ASP A 68 -3.79 1.05 11.55
CA ASP A 68 -3.55 2.11 10.60
C ASP A 68 -4.81 2.45 9.78
N ARG A 69 -5.49 1.43 9.26
CA ARG A 69 -6.76 1.55 8.53
C ARG A 69 -7.90 2.05 9.41
N ALA A 70 -7.87 1.72 10.70
CA ALA A 70 -8.80 2.21 11.71
C ALA A 70 -8.51 3.64 12.18
N ARG A 71 -7.57 4.36 11.53
CA ARG A 71 -7.19 5.75 11.83
C ARG A 71 -6.50 5.93 13.20
N SER A 72 -5.83 4.88 13.68
CA SER A 72 -4.99 4.91 14.90
C SER A 72 -3.49 4.76 14.54
N PRO A 73 -2.86 5.79 13.92
CA PRO A 73 -1.51 5.67 13.38
C PRO A 73 -0.43 5.47 14.45
N GLU A 74 -0.55 6.05 15.64
CA GLU A 74 0.44 5.85 16.71
C GLU A 74 0.40 4.42 17.27
N ASP A 75 -0.80 3.83 17.42
CA ASP A 75 -0.94 2.42 17.80
C ASP A 75 -0.38 1.49 16.72
N ALA A 76 -0.58 1.84 15.45
CA ALA A 76 0.02 1.13 14.33
C ALA A 76 1.56 1.15 14.40
N LEU A 77 2.17 2.32 14.66
CA LEU A 77 3.61 2.44 14.84
C LEU A 77 4.13 1.59 16.01
N ASN A 78 3.40 1.55 17.12
CA ASN A 78 3.74 0.68 18.26
C ASN A 78 3.73 -0.80 17.88
N ALA A 79 2.71 -1.24 17.14
CA ALA A 79 2.60 -2.61 16.65
C ALA A 79 3.74 -2.95 15.66
N PHE A 80 4.05 -2.06 14.71
CA PHE A 80 5.19 -2.27 13.79
C PHE A 80 6.53 -2.30 14.52
N ASN A 81 6.76 -1.40 15.47
CA ASN A 81 7.98 -1.40 16.29
C ASN A 81 8.12 -2.72 17.07
N ARG A 82 7.02 -3.28 17.58
CA ARG A 82 7.02 -4.59 18.23
C ARG A 82 7.37 -5.71 17.25
N ALA A 83 6.78 -5.70 16.04
CA ALA A 83 7.12 -6.66 14.98
C ALA A 83 8.61 -6.60 14.62
N LEU A 84 9.17 -5.39 14.46
CA LEU A 84 10.56 -5.16 14.11
C LEU A 84 11.54 -5.50 15.25
N LYS A 85 11.15 -5.32 16.52
CA LYS A 85 11.93 -5.80 17.66
C LYS A 85 12.06 -7.32 17.67
N LEU A 86 11.02 -8.03 17.25
CA LEU A 86 10.99 -9.49 17.16
C LEU A 86 11.73 -10.00 15.92
N CYS A 87 11.57 -9.32 14.79
CA CYS A 87 12.21 -9.66 13.53
C CYS A 87 12.71 -8.38 12.83
N PRO A 88 13.96 -7.95 13.11
CA PRO A 88 14.52 -6.74 12.51
C PRO A 88 14.64 -6.79 10.97
N SER A 89 14.70 -8.01 10.41
CA SER A 89 14.78 -8.24 8.97
C SER A 89 13.41 -8.29 8.26
N PHE A 90 12.33 -7.86 8.92
CA PHE A 90 10.98 -7.95 8.37
C PHE A 90 10.67 -6.77 7.44
N VAL A 91 11.03 -6.94 6.15
CA VAL A 91 10.90 -5.92 5.09
C VAL A 91 9.50 -5.29 5.03
N ASP A 92 8.43 -6.11 5.02
CA ASP A 92 7.06 -5.59 4.95
C ASP A 92 6.72 -4.68 6.15
N ALA A 93 7.21 -4.99 7.35
CA ALA A 93 6.97 -4.18 8.55
C ALA A 93 7.71 -2.83 8.51
N TRP A 94 8.92 -2.80 7.94
CA TRP A 94 9.63 -1.54 7.67
C TRP A 94 8.88 -0.69 6.65
N CYS A 95 8.43 -1.27 5.53
CA CYS A 95 7.62 -0.57 4.55
C CYS A 95 6.32 -0.03 5.14
N ASN A 96 5.58 -0.86 5.89
CA ASN A 96 4.32 -0.43 6.50
C ASN A 96 4.54 0.70 7.51
N LYS A 97 5.57 0.59 8.37
CA LYS A 97 5.95 1.66 9.30
C LYS A 97 6.29 2.96 8.56
N GLY A 98 7.07 2.87 7.48
CA GLY A 98 7.43 4.02 6.65
C GLY A 98 6.22 4.71 6.04
N VAL A 99 5.23 3.96 5.54
CA VAL A 99 3.98 4.50 4.99
C VAL A 99 3.18 5.27 6.06
N VAL A 100 3.09 4.75 7.29
CA VAL A 100 2.42 5.46 8.39
C VAL A 100 3.16 6.74 8.76
N LEU A 101 4.49 6.69 8.85
CA LEU A 101 5.33 7.87 9.13
C LEU A 101 5.18 8.95 8.06
N LEU A 102 5.17 8.56 6.79
CA LEU A 102 4.94 9.46 5.66
C LEU A 102 3.58 10.17 5.82
N ARG A 103 2.51 9.43 6.11
CA ARG A 103 1.18 10.03 6.31
C ARG A 103 1.11 10.97 7.52
N LEU A 104 1.97 10.76 8.52
CA LEU A 104 2.14 11.67 9.67
C LEU A 104 3.06 12.86 9.38
N GLY A 105 3.60 12.98 8.16
CA GLY A 105 4.55 14.04 7.77
C GLY A 105 5.95 13.87 8.37
N ARG A 106 6.30 12.67 8.83
CA ARG A 106 7.62 12.35 9.40
C ARG A 106 8.51 11.76 8.30
N ASP A 107 8.81 12.58 7.30
CA ASP A 107 9.39 12.14 6.02
C ASP A 107 10.79 11.56 6.18
N ASP A 108 11.66 12.17 6.99
CA ASP A 108 13.01 11.65 7.25
C ASP A 108 12.97 10.23 7.86
N ARG A 109 12.07 10.01 8.82
CA ARG A 109 11.91 8.68 9.44
C ARG A 109 11.27 7.67 8.49
N ALA A 110 10.44 8.13 7.55
CA ALA A 110 9.91 7.27 6.51
C ALA A 110 11.03 6.84 5.54
N ALA A 111 11.91 7.76 5.16
CA ALA A 111 13.10 7.48 4.35
C ALA A 111 13.96 6.39 5.01
N GLU A 112 14.32 6.55 6.29
CA GLU A 112 15.08 5.55 7.06
C GLU A 112 14.43 4.17 7.02
N CYS A 113 13.10 4.10 7.10
CA CYS A 113 12.38 2.82 7.04
C CYS A 113 12.47 2.18 5.65
N PHE A 114 12.31 2.95 4.57
CA PHE A 114 12.40 2.44 3.22
C PHE A 114 13.84 2.06 2.84
N ASP A 115 14.82 2.84 3.26
CA ASP A 115 16.25 2.54 3.07
C ASP A 115 16.64 1.28 3.84
N THR A 116 16.15 1.12 5.08
CA THR A 116 16.36 -0.13 5.84
C THR A 116 15.72 -1.33 5.14
N ALA A 117 14.49 -1.17 4.61
CA ALA A 117 13.81 -2.22 3.86
C ALA A 117 14.61 -2.62 2.60
N LEU A 118 15.13 -1.65 1.85
CA LEU A 118 15.97 -1.89 0.66
C LEU A 118 17.36 -2.43 1.01
N GLY A 119 17.92 -2.08 2.16
CA GLY A 119 19.16 -2.68 2.66
C GLY A 119 19.00 -4.16 3.00
N LEU A 120 17.79 -4.58 3.41
CA LEU A 120 17.44 -5.98 3.68
C LEU A 120 17.04 -6.75 2.42
N ASP A 121 16.36 -6.09 1.49
CA ASP A 121 15.91 -6.62 0.20
C ASP A 121 15.95 -5.54 -0.89
N PRO A 122 17.07 -5.42 -1.62
CA PRO A 122 17.24 -4.40 -2.67
C PRO A 122 16.26 -4.52 -3.84
N HIS A 123 15.61 -5.68 -3.99
CA HIS A 123 14.70 -6.00 -5.09
C HIS A 123 13.23 -5.90 -4.68
N SER A 124 12.92 -5.39 -3.50
CA SER A 124 11.54 -5.29 -3.01
C SER A 124 10.74 -4.25 -3.82
N PRO A 125 9.74 -4.66 -4.64
CA PRO A 125 8.94 -3.71 -5.42
C PRO A 125 8.16 -2.75 -4.49
N LEU A 126 7.71 -3.25 -3.34
CA LEU A 126 7.00 -2.46 -2.34
C LEU A 126 7.88 -1.36 -1.76
N ALA A 127 9.13 -1.66 -1.41
CA ALA A 127 10.05 -0.68 -0.83
C ALA A 127 10.48 0.37 -1.87
N LEU A 128 10.82 -0.07 -3.09
CA LEU A 128 11.14 0.81 -4.21
C LEU A 128 9.99 1.76 -4.53
N MET A 129 8.76 1.23 -4.63
CA MET A 129 7.57 2.04 -4.89
C MET A 129 7.31 3.05 -3.77
N ASN A 130 7.40 2.66 -2.50
CA ASN A 130 7.16 3.60 -1.40
C ASN A 130 8.24 4.69 -1.31
N LEU A 131 9.51 4.37 -1.59
CA LEU A 131 10.57 5.37 -1.69
C LEU A 131 10.31 6.32 -2.88
N GLY A 132 9.82 5.80 -4.01
CA GLY A 132 9.41 6.62 -5.15
C GLY A 132 8.28 7.59 -4.80
N VAL A 133 7.29 7.15 -4.02
CA VAL A 133 6.22 8.03 -3.51
C VAL A 133 6.78 9.13 -2.61
N LEU A 134 7.76 8.82 -1.75
CA LEU A 134 8.45 9.82 -0.94
C LEU A 134 9.18 10.84 -1.82
N ARG A 135 9.87 10.40 -2.89
CA ARG A 135 10.56 11.30 -3.83
C ARG A 135 9.59 12.23 -4.57
N ALA A 136 8.46 11.71 -5.05
CA ALA A 136 7.43 12.53 -5.67
C ALA A 136 6.91 13.60 -4.71
N ARG A 137 6.71 13.25 -3.42
CA ARG A 137 6.31 14.22 -2.39
C ARG A 137 7.37 15.31 -2.14
N GLN A 138 8.64 14.99 -2.38
CA GLN A 138 9.76 15.92 -2.27
C GLN A 138 9.98 16.75 -3.54
N ASP A 139 9.00 16.78 -4.45
CA ASP A 139 9.08 17.50 -5.73
C ASP A 139 10.21 16.97 -6.64
N ASP A 140 10.53 15.67 -6.53
CA ASP A 140 11.49 14.95 -7.37
C ASP A 140 10.78 13.89 -8.23
N PRO A 141 9.98 14.29 -9.24
CA PRO A 141 9.24 13.36 -10.09
C PRO A 141 10.17 12.48 -10.94
N ILE A 142 11.37 12.96 -11.31
CA ILE A 142 12.35 12.19 -12.08
C ILE A 142 12.93 11.05 -11.23
N GLY A 143 13.36 11.34 -10.00
CA GLY A 143 13.82 10.30 -9.07
C GLY A 143 12.72 9.33 -8.67
N ALA A 144 11.47 9.81 -8.55
CA ALA A 144 10.31 8.95 -8.34
C ALA A 144 10.10 7.96 -9.50
N MET A 145 10.18 8.43 -10.74
CA MET A 145 10.06 7.59 -11.93
C MET A 145 11.10 6.48 -11.98
N ASP A 146 12.38 6.77 -11.73
CA ASP A 146 13.44 5.73 -11.68
C ASP A 146 13.08 4.62 -10.69
N LEU A 147 12.60 5.00 -9.50
CA LEU A 147 12.22 4.03 -8.47
C LEU A 147 10.97 3.22 -8.86
N PHE A 148 9.98 3.83 -9.52
CA PHE A 148 8.82 3.09 -10.03
C PHE A 148 9.20 2.15 -11.16
N GLU A 149 10.05 2.56 -12.09
CA GLU A 149 10.53 1.73 -13.20
C GLU A 149 11.36 0.56 -12.67
N ARG A 150 12.23 0.78 -11.68
CA ARG A 150 12.95 -0.29 -10.98
C ARG A 150 11.99 -1.24 -10.27
N SER A 151 10.96 -0.74 -9.59
CA SER A 151 9.93 -1.59 -9.00
C SER A 151 9.23 -2.46 -10.05
N LEU A 152 8.96 -1.91 -11.24
CA LEU A 152 8.31 -2.62 -12.35
C LEU A 152 9.26 -3.59 -13.07
N LYS A 153 10.56 -3.35 -13.03
CA LYS A 153 11.57 -4.32 -13.49
C LYS A 153 11.56 -5.58 -12.63
N GLU A 154 11.41 -5.41 -11.31
CA GLU A 154 11.34 -6.54 -10.37
C GLU A 154 9.98 -7.25 -10.40
N ASP A 155 8.88 -6.50 -10.49
CA ASP A 155 7.53 -7.06 -10.69
C ASP A 155 6.73 -6.24 -11.72
N PRO A 156 6.71 -6.66 -13.00
CA PRO A 156 5.95 -5.98 -14.05
C PRO A 156 4.43 -6.00 -13.85
N ALA A 157 3.91 -6.83 -12.93
CA ALA A 157 2.49 -6.91 -12.60
C ALA A 157 2.10 -6.04 -11.38
N TYR A 158 3.07 -5.32 -10.78
CA TYR A 158 2.84 -4.52 -9.60
C TYR A 158 2.06 -3.23 -9.91
N ALA A 159 0.73 -3.36 -9.96
CA ALA A 159 -0.19 -2.28 -10.33
C ALA A 159 0.02 -0.93 -9.61
N PRO A 160 0.36 -0.87 -8.29
CA PRO A 160 0.64 0.41 -7.64
C PRO A 160 1.78 1.20 -8.30
N SER A 161 2.85 0.54 -8.74
CA SER A 161 3.97 1.23 -9.40
C SER A 161 3.58 1.75 -10.79
N TRP A 162 2.71 1.06 -11.52
CA TRP A 162 2.15 1.60 -12.77
C TRP A 162 1.32 2.86 -12.53
N VAL A 163 0.49 2.89 -11.48
CA VAL A 163 -0.29 4.09 -11.14
C VAL A 163 0.63 5.24 -10.77
N ASN A 164 1.61 5.01 -9.89
CA ASN A 164 2.49 6.07 -9.43
C ASN A 164 3.46 6.56 -10.54
N LEU A 165 3.92 5.66 -11.42
CA LEU A 165 4.67 6.05 -12.63
C LEU A 165 3.80 6.94 -13.53
N GLY A 166 2.54 6.58 -13.72
CA GLY A 166 1.59 7.40 -14.47
C GLY A 166 1.38 8.77 -13.84
N SER A 167 1.30 8.87 -12.51
CA SER A 167 1.17 10.15 -11.81
C SER A 167 2.41 11.03 -12.01
N ALA A 168 3.62 10.47 -11.86
CA ALA A 168 4.85 11.23 -12.06
C ALA A 168 5.02 11.69 -13.52
N LEU A 169 4.63 10.87 -14.49
CA LEU A 169 4.60 11.25 -15.91
C LEU A 169 3.61 12.38 -16.18
N LEU A 170 2.44 12.35 -15.54
CA LEU A 170 1.43 13.39 -15.66
C LEU A 170 1.92 14.73 -15.10
N GLU A 171 2.60 14.72 -13.95
CA GLU A 171 3.25 15.91 -13.38
C GLU A 171 4.31 16.52 -14.31
N LEU A 172 4.97 15.69 -15.12
CA LEU A 172 5.91 16.12 -16.16
C LEU A 172 5.24 16.51 -17.50
N GLY A 173 3.90 16.44 -17.59
CA GLY A 173 3.13 16.77 -18.79
C GLY A 173 3.06 15.67 -19.85
N ASP A 174 3.60 14.47 -19.60
CA ASP A 174 3.55 13.33 -20.50
C ASP A 174 2.24 12.54 -20.33
N ILE A 175 1.14 13.19 -20.71
CA ILE A 175 -0.23 12.67 -20.53
C ILE A 175 -0.41 11.34 -21.26
N GLU A 176 0.18 11.17 -22.45
CA GLU A 176 0.04 9.96 -23.25
C GLU A 176 0.65 8.74 -22.54
N ARG A 177 1.90 8.85 -22.07
CA ARG A 177 2.53 7.75 -21.32
C ARG A 177 1.87 7.53 -19.96
N ALA A 178 1.37 8.58 -19.31
CA ALA A 178 0.58 8.45 -18.09
C ALA A 178 -0.66 7.57 -18.31
N LEU A 179 -1.46 7.85 -19.36
CA LEU A 179 -2.64 7.06 -19.71
C LEU A 179 -2.30 5.60 -20.05
N GLN A 180 -1.17 5.35 -20.72
CA GLN A 180 -0.69 3.98 -20.97
C GLN A 180 -0.37 3.24 -19.66
N CYS A 181 0.26 3.91 -18.69
CA CYS A 181 0.55 3.35 -17.38
C CYS A 181 -0.74 2.99 -16.62
N TYR A 182 -1.71 3.90 -16.55
CA TYR A 182 -3.00 3.62 -15.91
C TYR A 182 -3.76 2.49 -16.59
N ASN A 183 -3.78 2.45 -17.93
CA ASN A 183 -4.39 1.35 -18.68
C ASN A 183 -3.70 0.01 -18.39
N THR A 184 -2.38 0.00 -18.23
CA THR A 184 -1.63 -1.20 -17.85
C THR A 184 -1.98 -1.66 -16.44
N ALA A 185 -2.06 -0.74 -15.47
CA ALA A 185 -2.52 -1.05 -14.11
C ALA A 185 -3.94 -1.67 -14.12
N LEU A 186 -4.86 -1.08 -14.90
CA LEU A 186 -6.25 -1.51 -15.00
C LEU A 186 -6.44 -2.84 -15.74
N ARG A 187 -5.60 -3.17 -16.73
CA ARG A 187 -5.60 -4.51 -17.34
C ARG A 187 -5.22 -5.60 -16.33
N ARG A 188 -4.34 -5.28 -15.38
CA ARG A 188 -3.93 -6.21 -14.31
C ARG A 188 -4.92 -6.26 -13.16
N ARG A 189 -5.51 -5.12 -12.81
CA ARG A 189 -6.50 -4.97 -11.72
C ARG A 189 -7.65 -4.08 -12.19
N PRO A 190 -8.69 -4.66 -12.82
CA PRO A 190 -9.82 -3.88 -13.35
C PRO A 190 -10.60 -3.08 -12.29
N GLU A 191 -10.58 -3.55 -11.04
CA GLU A 191 -11.25 -2.92 -9.90
C GLU A 191 -10.32 -1.98 -9.10
N TYR A 192 -9.18 -1.54 -9.66
CA TYR A 192 -8.27 -0.65 -8.96
C TYR A 192 -8.79 0.80 -8.99
N ALA A 193 -9.52 1.19 -7.94
CA ALA A 193 -10.19 2.49 -7.85
C ALA A 193 -9.24 3.69 -8.04
N GLU A 194 -8.04 3.64 -7.46
CA GLU A 194 -7.03 4.69 -7.60
C GLU A 194 -6.55 4.85 -9.04
N ALA A 195 -6.39 3.76 -9.79
CA ALA A 195 -5.99 3.82 -11.20
C ALA A 195 -7.07 4.47 -12.07
N TRP A 196 -8.35 4.15 -11.81
CA TRP A 196 -9.47 4.81 -12.48
C TRP A 196 -9.54 6.31 -12.15
N LEU A 197 -9.36 6.69 -10.89
CA LEU A 197 -9.34 8.09 -10.46
C LEU A 197 -8.23 8.86 -11.19
N GLN A 198 -6.99 8.35 -11.18
CA GLN A 198 -5.86 9.06 -11.80
C GLN A 198 -5.98 9.12 -13.32
N LYS A 199 -6.50 8.05 -13.96
CA LYS A 199 -6.84 8.08 -15.38
C LYS A 199 -7.87 9.16 -15.72
N GLY A 200 -8.92 9.29 -14.90
CA GLY A 200 -9.94 10.32 -15.09
C GLY A 200 -9.37 11.74 -14.96
N ARG A 201 -8.46 11.97 -14.01
CA ARG A 201 -7.75 13.26 -13.86
C ARG A 201 -6.90 13.59 -15.09
N ALA A 202 -6.10 12.64 -15.56
CA ALA A 202 -5.31 12.82 -16.79
C ALA A 202 -6.18 13.10 -18.02
N LEU A 203 -7.35 12.46 -18.13
CA LEU A 203 -8.30 12.71 -19.21
C LEU A 203 -8.92 14.10 -19.15
N LEU A 204 -9.22 14.62 -17.95
CA LEU A 204 -9.67 16.00 -17.80
C LEU A 204 -8.63 17.01 -18.26
N GLU A 205 -7.37 16.80 -17.85
CA GLU A 205 -6.26 17.65 -18.26
C GLU A 205 -6.07 17.64 -19.80
N SER A 206 -6.34 16.50 -20.44
CA SER A 206 -6.34 16.37 -21.90
C SER A 206 -7.59 16.91 -22.61
N GLY A 207 -8.52 17.57 -21.89
CA GLY A 207 -9.74 18.13 -22.47
C GLY A 207 -10.81 17.09 -22.83
N LYS A 208 -10.83 15.93 -22.17
CA LYS A 208 -11.78 14.82 -22.43
C LYS A 208 -12.72 14.56 -21.24
N PRO A 209 -13.63 15.50 -20.90
CA PRO A 209 -14.48 15.39 -19.71
C PRO A 209 -15.46 14.21 -19.74
N GLY A 210 -15.91 13.79 -20.93
CA GLY A 210 -16.77 12.61 -21.08
C GLY A 210 -16.07 11.30 -20.69
N ASP A 211 -14.85 11.09 -21.17
CA ASP A 211 -14.05 9.91 -20.81
C ASP A 211 -13.64 9.94 -19.33
N ALA A 212 -13.38 11.14 -18.79
CA ALA A 212 -13.09 11.33 -17.38
C ALA A 212 -14.27 10.96 -16.47
N ARG A 213 -15.50 11.36 -16.85
CA ARG A 213 -16.74 10.98 -16.15
C ARG A 213 -16.84 9.46 -16.00
N PHE A 214 -16.68 8.74 -17.10
CA PHE A 214 -16.68 7.28 -17.10
C PHE A 214 -15.64 6.71 -16.13
N CYS A 215 -14.43 7.26 -16.12
CA CYS A 215 -13.37 6.82 -15.22
C CYS A 215 -13.72 7.06 -13.75
N PHE A 216 -14.30 8.21 -13.38
CA PHE A 216 -14.70 8.47 -11.99
C PHE A 216 -15.86 7.58 -11.55
N GLU A 217 -16.83 7.31 -12.42
CA GLU A 217 -17.91 6.36 -12.14
C GLU A 217 -17.36 4.95 -11.89
N ARG A 218 -16.39 4.49 -12.69
CA ARG A 218 -15.70 3.22 -12.47
C ARG A 218 -14.91 3.20 -11.16
N ALA A 219 -14.25 4.31 -10.80
CA ALA A 219 -13.56 4.44 -9.52
C ALA A 219 -14.53 4.30 -8.33
N LEU A 220 -15.72 4.90 -8.44
CA LEU A 220 -16.77 4.81 -7.42
C LEU A 220 -17.44 3.44 -7.38
N GLN A 221 -17.60 2.77 -8.52
CA GLN A 221 -18.08 1.38 -8.56
C GLN A 221 -17.13 0.45 -7.80
N ALA A 222 -15.81 0.62 -8.01
CA ALA A 222 -14.79 -0.16 -7.30
C ALA A 222 -14.67 0.22 -5.81
N ARG A 223 -14.84 1.50 -5.47
CA ARG A 223 -14.84 2.00 -4.09
C ARG A 223 -15.82 3.17 -3.92
N PRO A 224 -17.06 2.89 -3.43
CA PRO A 224 -18.08 3.92 -3.24
C PRO A 224 -17.73 4.99 -2.20
N SER A 225 -16.77 4.71 -1.31
CA SER A 225 -16.30 5.66 -0.29
C SER A 225 -15.20 6.61 -0.77
N LEU A 226 -14.79 6.55 -2.04
CA LEU A 226 -13.71 7.39 -2.57
C LEU A 226 -14.16 8.84 -2.76
N SER A 227 -13.95 9.68 -1.73
CA SER A 227 -14.29 11.11 -1.71
C SER A 227 -13.78 11.86 -2.93
N ASP A 228 -12.53 11.61 -3.31
CA ASP A 228 -11.85 12.33 -4.38
C ASP A 228 -12.50 12.09 -5.75
N ALA A 229 -12.97 10.86 -5.99
CA ALA A 229 -13.71 10.53 -7.20
C ALA A 229 -15.10 11.17 -7.21
N LYS A 230 -15.77 11.26 -6.05
CA LYS A 230 -17.05 11.99 -5.94
C LYS A 230 -16.87 13.48 -6.22
N ALA A 231 -15.87 14.09 -5.61
CA ALA A 231 -15.55 15.50 -5.81
C ALA A 231 -15.18 15.80 -7.27
N ALA A 232 -14.33 14.97 -7.88
CA ALA A 232 -13.94 15.12 -9.27
C ALA A 232 -15.13 14.95 -10.23
N LEU A 233 -16.03 14.00 -9.97
CA LEU A 233 -17.24 13.78 -10.76
C LEU A 233 -18.22 14.96 -10.66
N ALA A 234 -18.37 15.53 -9.46
CA ALA A 234 -19.24 16.69 -9.21
C ALA A 234 -18.70 17.99 -9.83
N ALA A 235 -17.38 18.10 -9.99
CA ALA A 235 -16.73 19.27 -10.60
C ALA A 235 -16.74 19.26 -12.14
N LEU A 236 -17.28 18.21 -12.78
CA LEU A 236 -17.35 18.14 -14.24
C LEU A 236 -18.39 19.13 -14.79
N PRO A 237 -18.10 19.79 -15.92
CA PRO A 237 -19.11 20.57 -16.62
C PRO A 237 -20.29 19.67 -17.02
N GLU A 238 -21.51 20.22 -16.96
CA GLU A 238 -22.70 19.53 -17.45
C GLU A 238 -22.57 19.33 -18.96
N ALA A 239 -23.01 18.15 -19.44
CA ALA A 239 -22.96 17.83 -20.85
C ALA A 239 -24.01 18.69 -21.60
N GLY A 240 -23.58 19.85 -22.11
CA GLY A 240 -24.38 20.69 -23.00
C GLY A 240 -24.51 22.16 -22.58
N SER A 241 -23.40 22.91 -22.59
CA SER A 241 -23.42 24.38 -22.72
C SER A 241 -22.60 24.81 -23.93
#